data_AF-D9SQ31-F1
#
_entry.id   AF-D9SQ31-F1
#
_cell.length_a   1.000
_cell.length_b   1.000
_cell.length_c   1.000
_cell.angle_alpha   90.00
_cell.angle_beta   90.00
_cell.angle_gamma   90.00
#
_symmetry.space_group_name_H-M   'P 1'
#
loop_
_entity.id
_entity.type
_entity.pdbx_description
1 polymer ?
#
loop_
_entity_poly.entity_id
_entity_poly.type
_entity_poly.pdbx_seq_one_letter_code
_entity_poly.pdbx_strand_id
1 'polypeptide(L)'
;MKDIKVNFQWVSAKKYAETTGMPYGQVLSLCKNGKLDCVETEGGGVYKQFLIKLSVNSDMIPKNDYLELLQDYAALKTKLNNVLNILKAQA
;
A
#
# COMPACT_ATOMS: atom_id res chain seq x y z
N MET A 1 27.37 6.59 -0.80
CA MET A 1 25.94 6.24 -0.65
C MET A 1 25.19 7.54 -0.42
N LYS A 2 24.22 7.90 -1.28
CA LYS A 2 23.36 9.06 -1.03
C LYS A 2 22.34 8.66 0.03
N ASP A 3 22.28 9.38 1.13
CA ASP A 3 21.23 9.21 2.14
C ASP A 3 19.87 9.37 1.45
N ILE A 4 19.14 8.26 1.30
CA ILE A 4 17.75 8.31 0.86
C ILE A 4 17.00 8.95 2.03
N LYS A 5 16.74 10.25 1.94
CA LYS A 5 15.79 10.92 2.81
C LYS A 5 14.43 10.28 2.57
N VAL A 6 14.08 9.31 3.41
CA VAL A 6 12.73 8.74 3.42
C VAL A 6 11.83 9.85 3.95
N ASN A 7 11.15 10.55 3.03
CA ASN A 7 10.10 11.48 3.43
C ASN A 7 8.97 10.69 4.06
N PHE A 8 8.44 11.16 5.18
CA PHE A 8 7.27 10.58 5.83
C PHE A 8 6.15 11.61 5.89
N GLN A 9 4.91 11.15 5.75
CA GLN A 9 3.72 11.95 5.95
C GLN A 9 2.86 11.32 7.03
N TRP A 10 2.24 12.16 7.85
CA TRP A 10 1.25 11.72 8.83
C TRP A 10 -0.13 11.89 8.21
N VAL A 11 -0.91 10.81 8.19
CA VAL A 11 -2.31 10.84 7.74
C VAL A 11 -3.23 10.41 8.86
N SER A 12 -4.46 10.94 8.89
CA SER A 12 -5.44 10.48 9.88
C SER A 12 -5.83 9.02 9.63
N ALA A 13 -6.20 8.30 10.69
CA ALA A 13 -6.72 6.94 10.58
C ALA A 13 -7.93 6.84 9.64
N LYS A 14 -8.75 7.89 9.56
CA LYS A 14 -9.85 7.98 8.59
C LYS A 14 -9.33 8.05 7.16
N LYS A 15 -8.37 8.94 6.88
CA LYS A 15 -7.79 9.07 5.53
C LYS A 15 -7.10 7.78 5.09
N TYR A 16 -6.41 7.12 6.01
CA TYR A 16 -5.76 5.83 5.74
C TYR A 16 -6.77 4.71 5.45
N ALA A 17 -7.89 4.66 6.18
CA ALA A 17 -8.97 3.72 5.92
C ALA A 17 -9.54 3.91 4.51
N GLU A 18 -9.77 5.16 4.10
CA GLU A 18 -10.27 5.51 2.76
C GLU A 18 -9.27 5.12 1.66
N THR A 19 -7.97 5.39 1.84
CA THR A 19 -6.97 5.11 0.80
C THR A 19 -6.65 3.63 0.65
N THR A 20 -6.67 2.87 1.75
CA THR A 20 -6.38 1.43 1.73
C THR A 20 -7.62 0.57 1.47
N GLY A 21 -8.82 1.15 1.58
CA GLY A 21 -10.08 0.41 1.59
C GLY A 21 -10.29 -0.44 2.86
N MET A 22 -9.49 -0.21 3.90
CA MET A 22 -9.59 -0.93 5.16
C MET A 22 -10.68 -0.32 6.06
N PRO A 23 -11.50 -1.14 6.76
CA PRO A 23 -12.43 -0.62 7.76
C PRO A 23 -11.72 0.18 8.86
N TYR A 24 -12.27 1.33 9.23
CA TYR A 24 -11.68 2.22 10.26
C TYR A 24 -11.40 1.50 11.58
N GLY A 25 -12.29 0.63 12.05
CA GLY A 25 -12.07 -0.15 13.27
C GLY A 25 -10.87 -1.10 13.19
N GLN A 26 -10.59 -1.65 12.00
CA GLN A 26 -9.40 -2.48 11.76
C GLN A 26 -8.13 -1.63 11.79
N VAL A 27 -8.15 -0.43 11.20
CA VAL A 27 -7.03 0.53 11.24
C VAL A 27 -6.68 0.88 12.69
N LEU A 28 -7.67 1.18 13.54
CA LEU A 28 -7.45 1.46 14.96
C LEU A 28 -6.86 0.26 15.71
N SER A 29 -7.34 -0.95 15.43
CA SER A 29 -6.79 -2.18 16.01
C SER A 29 -5.33 -2.37 15.64
N LEU A 30 -4.96 -2.11 14.38
CA LEU A 30 -3.58 -2.22 13.92
C LEU A 30 -2.65 -1.18 14.58
N CYS A 31 -3.13 0.06 14.79
CA CYS A 31 -2.38 1.06 15.56
C CYS A 31 -2.16 0.62 17.02
N LYS A 32 -3.21 0.14 17.70
CA LYS A 32 -3.12 -0.32 19.10
C LYS A 32 -2.20 -1.54 19.27
N ASN A 33 -2.16 -2.41 18.27
CA ASN A 33 -1.36 -3.62 18.28
C ASN A 33 0.07 -3.42 17.72
N GLY A 34 0.48 -2.17 17.44
CA GLY A 34 1.82 -1.84 16.94
C GLY A 34 2.12 -2.34 15.53
N LYS A 35 1.10 -2.77 14.76
CA LYS A 35 1.24 -3.22 13.37
C LYS A 35 1.25 -2.07 12.37
N LEU A 36 0.82 -0.89 12.80
CA LEU A 36 1.00 0.37 12.09
C LEU A 36 1.76 1.33 13.00
N ASP A 37 2.71 2.08 12.43
CA ASP A 37 3.40 3.16 13.12
C ASP A 37 2.42 4.34 13.27
N CYS A 38 1.85 4.46 14.48
CA CYS A 38 0.82 5.44 14.77
C CYS A 38 1.17 6.27 16.00
N VAL A 39 0.83 7.55 15.96
CA VAL A 39 0.87 8.45 17.11
C VAL A 39 -0.56 8.79 17.50
N GLU A 40 -0.87 8.59 18.78
CA GLU A 40 -2.12 9.05 19.35
C GLU A 40 -2.05 10.56 19.57
N THR A 41 -3.05 11.29 19.08
CA THR A 41 -3.17 12.73 19.26
C THR A 41 -4.45 13.06 20.03
N GLU A 42 -4.37 14.10 20.86
CA GLU A 42 -5.51 14.68 21.55
C GLU A 42 -6.33 15.48 20.53
N GLY A 43 -7.26 14.80 19.85
CA GLY A 43 -8.26 15.46 19.02
C GLY A 43 -9.22 16.27 19.90
N GLY A 44 -9.56 17.49 19.48
CA GLY A 44 -10.41 18.41 20.25
C GLY A 44 -11.67 17.75 20.82
N GLY A 45 -11.65 17.49 22.14
CA GLY A 45 -12.72 16.92 22.94
C GLY A 45 -12.79 15.39 22.93
N VAL A 46 -12.47 14.77 24.09
CA VAL A 46 -12.74 13.38 24.57
C VAL A 46 -12.35 12.19 23.65
N TYR A 47 -12.16 12.40 22.35
CA TYR A 47 -11.92 11.35 21.36
C TYR A 47 -10.45 11.35 20.90
N LYS A 48 -9.76 10.27 21.26
CA LYS A 48 -8.39 9.97 20.83
C LYS A 48 -8.35 9.83 19.30
N GLN A 49 -7.50 10.60 18.63
CA GLN A 49 -7.24 10.45 17.20
C GLN A 49 -5.92 9.72 16.99
N PHE A 50 -5.78 9.00 15.87
CA PHE A 50 -4.54 8.34 15.50
C PHE A 50 -4.04 8.92 14.18
N LEU A 51 -2.79 9.36 14.18
CA LEU A 51 -2.03 9.70 12.99
C LEU A 51 -1.16 8.51 12.61
N ILE A 52 -1.22 8.09 11.36
CA ILE A 52 -0.47 6.97 10.82
C ILE A 52 0.69 7.52 10.00
N LYS A 53 1.89 7.05 10.30
CA LYS A 53 3.09 7.40 9.56
C LYS A 53 3.15 6.60 8.28
N LEU A 54 3.17 7.29 7.15
CA LEU A 54 3.39 6.70 5.83
C LEU A 54 4.72 7.15 5.30
N SER A 55 5.46 6.23 4.68
CA SER A 55 6.57 6.62 3.80
C SER A 55 5.97 7.28 2.56
N VAL A 56 6.41 8.49 2.24
CA VAL A 56 6.01 9.26 1.05
C VAL A 56 6.51 8.58 -0.23
N ASN A 57 7.51 7.69 -0.11
CA ASN A 57 8.04 6.86 -1.18
C ASN A 57 7.64 5.38 -1.03
N SER A 58 6.52 5.06 -0.36
CA SER A 58 6.04 3.68 -0.47
C SER A 58 5.47 3.50 -1.88
N ASP A 59 5.91 2.47 -2.58
CA ASP A 59 5.31 1.98 -3.84
C ASP A 59 3.89 1.41 -3.60
N MET A 60 3.18 1.94 -2.60
CA MET A 60 1.83 1.57 -2.25
C MET A 60 0.88 2.17 -3.26
N ILE A 61 0.35 1.29 -4.09
CA ILE A 61 -0.77 1.59 -4.97
C ILE A 61 -2.08 1.17 -4.30
N PRO A 62 -3.20 1.82 -4.62
CA PRO A 62 -4.53 1.35 -4.23
C PRO A 62 -4.74 -0.14 -4.55
N LYS A 63 -5.55 -0.82 -3.73
CA LYS A 63 -5.81 -2.26 -3.91
C LYS A 63 -6.35 -2.59 -5.31
N ASN A 64 -7.24 -1.75 -5.85
CA ASN A 64 -7.82 -2.00 -7.18
C ASN A 64 -6.75 -1.92 -8.26
N ASP A 65 -5.92 -0.88 -8.23
CA ASP A 65 -4.78 -0.70 -9.15
C ASP A 65 -3.79 -1.87 -9.04
N TYR A 66 -3.55 -2.41 -7.83
CA TYR A 66 -2.75 -3.62 -7.64
C TYR A 66 -3.37 -4.86 -8.30
N LEU A 67 -4.69 -5.03 -8.17
CA LEU A 67 -5.40 -6.14 -8.79
C LEU A 67 -5.38 -6.06 -10.33
N GLU A 68 -5.52 -4.86 -10.89
CA GLU A 68 -5.38 -4.61 -12.32
C GLU A 68 -3.95 -4.93 -12.80
N LEU A 69 -2.94 -4.47 -12.07
CA LEU A 69 -1.54 -4.77 -12.38
C LEU A 69 -1.23 -6.28 -12.40
N LEU A 70 -1.84 -7.05 -11.50
CA LEU A 70 -1.72 -8.51 -11.49
C LEU A 70 -2.32 -9.17 -12.74
N GLN A 71 -3.45 -8.65 -13.24
CA GLN A 71 -4.06 -9.14 -14.47
C GLN A 71 -3.18 -8.83 -15.69
N ASP A 72 -2.65 -7.61 -15.77
CA ASP A 72 -1.72 -7.21 -16.82
C ASP A 72 -0.45 -8.04 -16.82
N TYR A 73 0.11 -8.31 -15.64
CA TYR A 73 1.26 -9.20 -15.48
C TYR A 73 0.97 -10.62 -15.99
N ALA A 74 -0.19 -11.18 -15.65
CA ALA A 74 -0.58 -12.51 -16.13
C ALA A 74 -0.74 -12.55 -17.65
N ALA A 75 -1.34 -11.52 -18.25
CA ALA A 75 -1.48 -11.39 -19.69
C ALA A 75 -0.12 -11.26 -20.38
N LEU A 76 0.78 -10.44 -19.84
CA LEU A 76 2.13 -10.25 -20.39
C LEU A 76 2.96 -11.55 -20.30
N LYS A 77 2.93 -12.22 -19.14
CA LYS A 77 3.59 -13.51 -18.94
C LYS A 77 3.12 -14.55 -19.95
N THR A 78 1.82 -14.57 -20.25
CA THR A 78 1.25 -15.48 -21.25
C THR A 78 1.77 -15.18 -22.66
N LYS A 79 1.77 -13.91 -23.07
CA LYS A 79 2.33 -13.48 -24.35
C LYS A 79 3.81 -13.86 -24.48
N LEU A 80 4.60 -13.63 -23.42
CA LEU A 80 6.02 -13.96 -23.39
C LEU A 80 6.26 -15.47 -23.54
N ASN A 81 5.50 -16.29 -22.82
CA ASN A 81 5.59 -17.74 -22.93
C ASN A 81 5.25 -18.23 -24.35
N ASN A 82 4.25 -17.65 -24.99
CA ASN A 82 3.90 -17.98 -26.37
C ASN A 82 5.05 -17.64 -27.33
N VAL A 83 5.66 -16.46 -27.20
CA VAL A 83 6.82 -16.07 -28.01
C VAL A 83 7.98 -17.05 -27.80
N LEU A 84 8.31 -17.37 -26.55
CA LEU A 84 9.37 -18.34 -26.24
C LEU A 84 9.09 -19.73 -26.82
N ASN A 85 7.84 -20.18 -26.78
CA ASN A 85 7.44 -21.47 -27.35
C ASN A 85 7.57 -21.47 -28.88
N ILE A 86 7.19 -20.39 -29.55
CA ILE A 86 7.38 -20.24 -31.00
C ILE A 86 8.86 -20.30 -31.37
N LEU A 87 9.70 -19.55 -30.64
CA LEU A 87 11.15 -19.55 -30.89
C LEU A 87 11.79 -20.92 -30.66
N LYS A 88 11.35 -21.66 -29.63
CA LYS A 88 11.81 -23.02 -29.36
C LYS A 88 11.35 -24.03 -30.41
N ALA A 89 10.18 -23.84 -31.00
CA ALA A 89 9.67 -24.72 -32.05
C ALA A 89 10.34 -24.48 -33.42
N GLN A 90 11.07 -23.37 -33.57
CA GLN A 90 11.81 -23.01 -34.78
C GLN A 90 13.32 -23.30 -34.70
N ALA A 91 13.81 -23.79 -33.55
CA ALA A 91 15.20 -24.19 -33.31
C ALA A 91 15.31 -25.72 -33.31
#